data_AF-A0A9W4VRN5-F1
#
_entry.id   AF-A0A9W4VRN5-F1
#
_cell.length_a   1.000
_cell.length_b   1.000
_cell.length_c   1.000
_cell.angle_alpha   90.00
_cell.angle_beta   90.00
_cell.angle_gamma   90.00
#
_symmetry.space_group_name_H-M   'P 1'
#
loop_
_entity.id
_entity.type
_entity.pdbx_description
1 polymer ?
#
loop_
_entity_poly.entity_id
_entity_poly.type
_entity_poly.pdbx_seq_one_letter_code
_entity_poly.pdbx_strand_id
1 'polypeptide(L)'
;MSISREQLAKVRTPFRVLAGFIFVLSFFALLATVTFAFTEPYDHIIWLLGIVTFGMSYISGHVVFTGYAPKFLLFTHGAKDGL
;
A
#
# COMPACT_ATOMS: atom_id res chain seq x y z
N MET A 1 -12.68 -19.90 -6.10
CA MET A 1 -11.69 -20.58 -5.21
C MET A 1 -11.01 -19.49 -4.40
N SER A 2 -11.25 -19.40 -3.09
CA SER A 2 -10.60 -18.38 -2.26
C SER A 2 -9.13 -18.77 -2.06
N ILE A 3 -8.20 -18.01 -2.65
CA ILE A 3 -6.77 -18.26 -2.48
C ILE A 3 -6.44 -18.06 -0.99
N SER A 4 -6.06 -19.14 -0.29
CA SER A 4 -5.67 -19.06 1.11
C SER A 4 -4.23 -18.57 1.20
N ARG A 5 -3.93 -17.73 2.21
CA ARG A 5 -2.57 -17.18 2.43
C ARG A 5 -1.52 -18.26 2.67
N GLU A 6 -1.95 -19.46 3.03
CA GLU A 6 -1.09 -20.62 3.33
C GLU A 6 -0.40 -21.16 2.06
N GLN A 7 -1.04 -21.00 0.90
CA GLN A 7 -0.53 -21.44 -0.40
C GLN A 7 0.32 -20.39 -1.11
N LEU A 8 0.40 -19.16 -0.56
CA LEU A 8 1.09 -18.03 -1.17
C LEU A 8 2.46 -17.78 -0.53
N ALA A 9 3.44 -17.47 -1.38
CA ALA A 9 4.76 -17.04 -0.94
C ALA A 9 4.68 -15.63 -0.32
N LYS A 10 5.29 -15.44 0.85
CA LYS A 10 5.44 -14.11 1.47
C LYS A 10 6.35 -13.22 0.61
N VAL A 11 6.08 -11.92 0.63
CA VAL A 11 6.96 -10.93 0.01
C VAL A 11 8.34 -10.99 0.67
N ARG A 12 9.41 -11.05 -0.14
CA ARG A 12 10.80 -11.16 0.35
C ARG A 12 11.20 -9.89 1.10
N THR A 13 12.13 -10.03 2.06
CA THR A 13 12.57 -8.95 2.96
C THR A 13 12.96 -7.64 2.25
N PRO A 14 13.75 -7.64 1.15
CA PRO A 14 14.11 -6.38 0.48
C PRO A 14 12.89 -5.60 -0.04
N PHE A 15 11.92 -6.30 -0.62
CA PHE A 15 10.68 -5.68 -1.11
C PHE A 15 9.78 -5.21 0.03
N ARG A 16 9.82 -5.87 1.18
CA ARG A 16 9.11 -5.40 2.39
C ARG A 16 9.74 -4.13 2.96
N VAL A 17 11.06 -4.01 2.91
CA VAL A 17 11.77 -2.76 3.31
C VAL A 17 11.39 -1.62 2.37
N LEU A 18 11.37 -1.88 1.05
CA LEU A 18 10.91 -0.89 0.07
C LEU A 18 9.45 -0.50 0.29
N ALA A 19 8.57 -1.45 0.58
CA ALA A 19 7.19 -1.17 0.96
C ALA A 19 7.11 -0.32 2.23
N GLY A 20 7.99 -0.55 3.21
CA GLY A 20 8.12 0.27 4.41
C GLY A 20 8.49 1.71 4.10
N PHE A 21 9.46 1.91 3.21
CA PHE A 21 9.83 3.23 2.74
C PHE A 21 8.67 3.96 2.05
N ILE A 22 7.97 3.27 1.15
CA ILE A 22 6.78 3.82 0.46
C ILE A 22 5.66 4.15 1.46
N PHE A 23 5.46 3.31 2.47
CA PHE A 23 4.46 3.54 3.51
C PHE A 23 4.74 4.84 4.29
N VAL A 24 5.98 5.05 4.71
CA VAL A 24 6.39 6.28 5.42
C VAL A 24 6.21 7.51 4.53
N LEU A 25 6.63 7.47 3.26
CA LEU A 25 6.42 8.57 2.33
C LEU A 25 4.93 8.86 2.10
N SER A 26 4.11 7.81 1.97
CA SER A 26 2.65 7.95 1.78
C SER A 26 1.99 8.55 3.02
N PHE A 27 2.47 8.24 4.21
CA PHE A 27 2.01 8.86 5.46
C PHE A 27 2.28 10.37 5.48
N PHE A 28 3.50 10.80 5.15
CA PHE A 28 3.83 12.21 5.05
C PHE A 28 3.02 12.91 3.95
N ALA A 29 2.83 12.26 2.79
CA ALA A 29 2.02 12.79 1.71
C ALA A 29 0.54 12.95 2.08
N LEU A 30 -0.02 12.04 2.90
CA LEU A 30 -1.38 12.19 3.44
C LEU A 30 -1.48 13.40 4.37
N LEU A 31 -0.52 13.58 5.29
CA LEU A 31 -0.49 14.74 6.18
C LEU A 31 -0.37 16.06 5.39
N ALA A 32 0.47 16.08 4.37
CA ALA A 32 0.60 17.23 3.47
C ALA A 32 -0.71 17.51 2.71
N THR A 33 -1.34 16.47 2.16
CA THR A 33 -2.63 16.57 1.45
C THR A 33 -3.70 17.16 2.35
N VAL A 34 -3.81 16.68 3.60
CA VAL A 34 -4.78 17.21 4.58
C VAL A 34 -4.47 18.68 4.88
N THR A 35 -3.20 19.02 5.10
CA THR A 35 -2.80 20.41 5.35
C THR A 35 -3.19 21.31 4.18
N PHE A 36 -2.82 20.93 2.96
CA PHE A 36 -3.13 21.68 1.74
C PHE A 36 -4.63 21.80 1.46
N ALA A 37 -5.42 20.78 1.81
CA ALA A 37 -6.88 20.85 1.67
C ALA A 37 -7.52 21.95 2.54
N PHE A 38 -6.86 22.38 3.63
CA PHE A 38 -7.33 23.47 4.49
C PHE A 38 -6.64 24.81 4.21
N THR A 39 -5.38 24.81 3.78
CA THR A 39 -4.58 26.04 3.66
C THR A 39 -4.62 26.66 2.26
N GLU A 40 -4.89 25.87 1.23
CA GLU A 40 -4.78 26.29 -0.17
C GLU A 40 -6.12 26.11 -0.90
N PRO A 41 -6.50 27.03 -1.80
CA PRO A 41 -7.72 26.93 -2.60
C PRO A 41 -7.49 25.97 -3.79
N TYR A 42 -6.95 24.78 -3.53
CA TYR A 42 -6.85 23.75 -4.55
C TYR A 42 -8.25 23.28 -4.94
N ASP A 43 -8.45 23.10 -6.24
CA ASP A 43 -9.66 22.49 -6.79
C ASP A 43 -9.81 21.04 -6.30
N HIS A 44 -10.84 20.34 -6.75
CA HIS A 44 -11.15 18.97 -6.34
C HIS A 44 -10.03 17.93 -6.59
N ILE A 45 -8.97 18.30 -7.33
CA ILE A 45 -7.78 17.47 -7.58
C ILE A 45 -7.04 17.04 -6.31
N ILE A 46 -7.03 17.85 -5.25
CA ILE A 46 -6.35 17.50 -3.99
C ILE A 46 -6.96 16.26 -3.33
N TRP A 47 -8.28 16.07 -3.49
CA TRP A 47 -9.00 14.90 -2.98
C TRP A 47 -8.67 13.64 -3.77
N LEU A 48 -8.54 13.76 -5.09
CA LEU A 48 -8.12 12.63 -5.94
C LEU A 48 -6.71 12.16 -5.57
N LEU A 49 -5.78 13.09 -5.37
CA LEU A 49 -4.44 12.78 -4.88
C LEU A 49 -4.49 12.10 -3.51
N GLY A 50 -5.32 12.61 -2.60
CA GLY A 50 -5.54 11.99 -1.28
C GLY A 50 -6.00 10.53 -1.36
N ILE A 51 -6.95 10.21 -2.26
CA ILE A 51 -7.44 8.84 -2.46
C ILE A 51 -6.31 7.93 -2.97
N VAL A 52 -5.52 8.40 -3.94
CA VAL A 52 -4.40 7.63 -4.49
C VAL A 52 -3.34 7.38 -3.43
N THR A 53 -2.93 8.41 -2.69
CA THR A 53 -1.96 8.29 -1.60
C THR A 53 -2.47 7.37 -0.49
N PHE A 54 -3.76 7.44 -0.17
CA PHE A 54 -4.38 6.54 0.79
C PHE A 54 -4.33 5.08 0.34
N GLY A 55 -4.65 4.81 -0.93
CA GLY A 55 -4.53 3.47 -1.51
C GLY A 55 -3.10 2.93 -1.46
N MET A 56 -2.11 3.77 -1.82
CA MET A 56 -0.70 3.42 -1.74
C MET A 56 -0.25 3.13 -0.30
N SER A 57 -0.67 3.96 0.66
CA SER A 57 -0.42 3.75 2.10
C SER A 57 -1.02 2.44 2.59
N TYR A 58 -2.27 2.15 2.22
CA TYR A 58 -2.95 0.92 2.61
C TYR A 58 -2.26 -0.34 2.07
N ILE A 59 -1.93 -0.37 0.78
CA ILE A 59 -1.27 -1.52 0.14
C ILE A 59 0.13 -1.73 0.74
N SER A 60 0.94 -0.66 0.79
CA SER A 60 2.30 -0.73 1.31
C SER A 60 2.33 -1.11 2.79
N GLY A 61 1.47 -0.52 3.63
CA GLY A 61 1.31 -0.89 5.03
C GLY A 61 0.92 -2.35 5.22
N HIS A 62 -0.03 -2.85 4.43
CA HIS A 62 -0.45 -4.25 4.50
C HIS A 62 0.73 -5.20 4.19
N VAL A 63 1.57 -4.88 3.20
CA VAL A 63 2.79 -5.65 2.87
C VAL A 63 3.83 -5.57 3.98
N VAL A 64 4.03 -4.40 4.60
CA VAL A 64 4.99 -4.20 5.69
C VAL A 64 4.63 -5.07 6.90
N PHE A 65 3.39 -4.95 7.39
CA PHE A 65 2.95 -5.59 8.63
C PHE A 65 2.64 -7.08 8.45
N THR A 66 2.04 -7.49 7.33
CA THR A 66 1.61 -8.89 7.13
C THR A 66 2.58 -9.70 6.27
N GLY A 67 3.41 -9.05 5.46
CA GLY A 67 4.22 -9.71 4.43
C GLY A 67 3.42 -10.17 3.21
N TYR A 68 2.14 -9.77 3.11
CA TYR A 68 1.24 -10.09 2.00
C TYR A 68 0.56 -8.84 1.46
N ALA A 69 0.12 -8.85 0.20
CA ALA A 69 -0.79 -7.84 -0.32
C ALA A 69 -2.19 -7.94 0.31
N PRO A 70 -3.01 -6.88 0.23
CA PRO A 70 -4.42 -6.93 0.60
C PRO A 70 -5.17 -8.05 -0.13
N LYS A 71 -6.29 -8.52 0.43
CA LYS A 71 -7.06 -9.66 -0.10
C LYS A 71 -7.35 -9.57 -1.61
N PHE A 72 -7.73 -8.39 -2.09
CA PHE A 72 -8.05 -8.15 -3.50
C PHE A 72 -6.82 -8.14 -4.42
N LEU A 73 -5.60 -8.09 -3.89
CA LEU A 73 -4.32 -8.16 -4.62
C LEU A 73 -3.55 -9.46 -4.35
N LEU A 74 -4.12 -10.44 -3.63
CA LEU A 74 -3.43 -11.69 -3.33
C LEU A 74 -3.05 -12.49 -4.59
N PHE A 75 -3.74 -12.29 -5.71
CA PHE A 75 -3.42 -12.90 -7.00
C PHE A 75 -2.04 -12.48 -7.55
N THR A 76 -1.45 -11.40 -7.03
CA THR A 76 -0.10 -10.93 -7.41
C THR A 76 1.03 -11.76 -6.78
N HIS A 77 0.70 -12.65 -5.83
CA HIS A 77 1.68 -13.47 -5.14
C HIS A 77 1.94 -14.76 -5.90
N GLY A 78 3.20 -15.19 -5.89
CA GLY A 78 3.57 -16.51 -6.40
C GLY A 78 3.10 -17.64 -5.47
N ALA A 79 2.92 -18.83 -6.04
CA ALA A 79 2.67 -20.03 -5.27
C ALA A 79 3.88 -20.38 -4.40
N LYS A 80 3.62 -20.86 -3.18
CA LYS A 80 4.67 -21.25 -2.22
C LYS A 80 5.51 -22.43 -2.71
N ASP A 81 4.89 -23.34 -3.48
CA ASP A 81 5.51 -24.57 -3.98
C ASP A 81 6.04 -24.46 -5.43
N GLY A 82 5.97 -23.27 -6.02
CA GLY A 82 6.40 -22.99 -7.41
C GLY A 82 7.77 -22.31 -7.54
N LEU A 83 8.59 -22.38 -6.48
CA LEU A 83 9.96 -21.84 -6.42
C LEU A 83 10.93 -22.94 -5.99
#